data_AF-A0A7J4QFR9-F1
#
_entry.id   AF-A0A7J4QFR9-F1
#
_cell.length_a   1.000
_cell.length_b   1.000
_cell.length_c   1.000
_cell.angle_alpha   90.00
_cell.angle_beta   90.00
_cell.angle_gamma   90.00
#
_symmetry.space_group_name_H-M   'P 1'
#
loop_
_entity.id
_entity.type
_entity.pdbx_description
1 polymer ?
#
loop_
_entity_poly.entity_id
_entity_poly.type
_entity_poly.pdbx_seq_one_letter_code
_entity_poly.pdbx_strand_id
1 'polypeptide(L)'
;MEAICVKLDKGIMKEINEIAKEFHYTTRTDFIREAIRSKIEELQKKRALKNLEKYFGASKVKTTDEDLERIREEVGNEYKKKFGLK
;
A
#
# COMPACT_ATOMS: atom_id res chain seq x y z
N MET A 1 23.80 -3.28 -9.70
CA MET A 1 22.82 -2.92 -10.75
C MET A 1 22.86 -4.00 -11.79
N GLU A 2 21.71 -4.52 -12.20
CA GLU A 2 21.61 -5.46 -13.32
C GLU A 2 21.09 -4.72 -14.55
N ALA A 3 21.60 -5.08 -15.73
CA ALA A 3 21.17 -4.49 -16.99
C ALA A 3 20.04 -5.33 -17.60
N ILE A 4 19.01 -4.66 -18.11
CA ILE A 4 17.92 -5.29 -18.85
C ILE A 4 17.85 -4.70 -20.27
N CYS A 5 17.50 -5.53 -21.24
CA CYS A 5 17.21 -5.09 -22.59
C CYS A 5 15.73 -5.34 -22.88
N VAL A 6 15.01 -4.31 -23.32
CA VAL A 6 13.58 -4.39 -23.62
C VAL A 6 13.36 -3.86 -25.03
N LYS A 7 12.57 -4.59 -25.83
CA LYS A 7 12.11 -4.14 -27.14
C LYS A 7 10.76 -3.44 -26.96
N LEU A 8 10.68 -2.21 -27.45
CA LEU A 8 9.47 -1.37 -27.37
C LEU A 8 9.12 -0.89 -28.78
N ASP A 9 7.82 -0.73 -29.04
CA ASP A 9 7.35 -0.15 -30.28
C ASP A 9 7.83 1.29 -30.44
N LYS A 10 7.99 1.70 -31.70
CA LYS A 10 8.47 3.05 -32.03
C LYS A 10 7.58 4.16 -31.45
N GLY A 11 6.26 3.95 -31.44
CA GLY A 11 5.30 4.89 -30.86
C GLY A 11 5.54 5.09 -29.36
N ILE A 12 5.61 4.00 -28.61
CA ILE A 12 5.89 4.01 -27.17
C ILE A 12 7.24 4.67 -26.89
N MET A 13 8.28 4.35 -27.66
CA MET A 13 9.59 4.99 -27.49
C MET A 13 9.54 6.50 -27.74
N LYS A 14 8.69 6.98 -28.64
CA LYS A 14 8.51 8.40 -28.90
C LYS A 14 7.81 9.09 -27.72
N GLU A 15 6.72 8.50 -27.24
CA GLU A 15 5.98 8.99 -26.07
C GLU A 15 6.87 9.06 -24.82
N ILE A 16 7.66 8.02 -24.55
CA ILE A 16 8.62 8.01 -23.43
C ILE A 16 9.58 9.20 -23.53
N ASN A 17 10.05 9.55 -24.73
CA ASN A 17 10.98 10.66 -24.91
C ASN A 17 10.32 12.02 -24.69
N GLU A 18 9.08 12.17 -25.16
CA GLU A 18 8.30 13.40 -25.00
C GLU A 18 8.00 13.63 -23.52
N ILE A 19 7.49 12.61 -22.83
CA ILE A 19 7.19 12.66 -21.39
C ILE A 19 8.47 12.87 -20.57
N ALA A 20 9.55 12.11 -20.86
CA ALA A 20 10.81 12.29 -20.14
C ALA A 20 11.33 13.73 -20.26
N LYS A 21 11.16 14.37 -21.42
CA LYS A 21 11.55 15.76 -21.63
C LYS A 21 10.63 16.74 -20.91
N GLU A 22 9.32 16.52 -20.99
CA GLU A 22 8.29 17.34 -20.35
C GLU A 22 8.48 17.39 -18.83
N PHE A 23 8.78 16.25 -18.20
CA PHE A 23 8.99 16.13 -16.76
C PHE A 23 10.47 16.24 -16.35
N HIS A 24 11.32 16.76 -17.23
CA HIS A 24 12.73 17.08 -16.96
C HIS A 24 13.59 15.91 -16.44
N TYR A 25 13.30 14.69 -16.89
CA TYR A 25 14.16 13.55 -16.62
C TYR A 25 15.50 13.69 -17.35
N THR A 26 16.59 13.41 -16.65
CA THR A 26 17.96 13.50 -17.20
C THR A 26 18.21 12.43 -18.27
N THR A 27 17.70 11.22 -18.08
CA THR A 27 17.84 10.13 -19.05
C THR A 27 16.54 9.32 -19.17
N ARG A 28 16.35 8.66 -20.33
CA ARG A 28 15.26 7.69 -20.54
C ARG A 28 15.32 6.56 -19.52
N THR A 29 16.52 6.14 -19.14
CA THR A 29 16.73 5.08 -18.16
C THR A 29 16.22 5.50 -16.78
N ASP A 30 16.38 6.76 -16.40
CA ASP A 30 15.88 7.26 -15.12
C ASP A 30 14.35 7.27 -15.10
N PHE A 31 13.73 7.76 -16.18
CA PHE A 31 12.28 7.68 -16.35
C PHE A 31 11.76 6.24 -16.26
N ILE A 32 12.35 5.31 -17.02
CA ILE A 32 11.93 3.91 -17.04
C ILE A 32 12.10 3.27 -15.66
N ARG A 33 13.20 3.56 -14.97
CA ARG A 33 13.47 3.04 -13.63
C ARG A 33 12.42 3.52 -12.62
N GLU A 34 12.07 4.80 -12.67
CA GLU A 34 11.07 5.39 -11.78
C GLU A 34 9.66 4.85 -12.07
N ALA A 35 9.30 4.72 -13.35
CA ALA A 35 8.04 4.13 -13.78
C ALA A 35 7.90 2.68 -13.29
N ILE A 36 8.96 1.87 -13.39
CA ILE A 36 8.98 0.49 -12.89
C ILE A 36 8.80 0.46 -11.35
N ARG A 37 9.52 1.31 -10.60
CA ARG A 37 9.38 1.39 -9.14
C ARG A 37 7.96 1.76 -8.72
N SER A 38 7.42 2.85 -9.29
CA SER A 38 6.07 3.32 -9.01
C SER A 38 5.04 2.23 -9.29
N LYS A 39 5.20 1.48 -10.40
CA LYS A 39 4.30 0.38 -10.73
C LYS A 39 4.38 -0.77 -9.73
N ILE A 40 5.59 -1.13 -9.28
CA ILE A 40 5.78 -2.18 -8.26
C ILE A 40 5.09 -1.76 -6.96
N GLU A 41 5.28 -0.53 -6.50
CA GLU A 41 4.64 -0.01 -5.29
C GLU A 41 3.11 -0.01 -5.41
N GLU A 42 2.57 0.42 -6.54
CA GLU A 42 1.12 0.38 -6.82
C GLU A 42 0.57 -1.05 -6.70
N LEU A 43 1.26 -2.02 -7.31
CA LEU A 43 0.86 -3.43 -7.26
C LEU A 43 0.95 -4.02 -5.84
N GLN A 44 1.98 -3.65 -5.08
CA GLN A 44 2.11 -4.04 -3.67
C GLN A 44 0.98 -3.47 -2.82
N LYS A 45 0.64 -2.19 -2.99
CA LYS A 45 -0.49 -1.54 -2.31
C LYS A 45 -1.81 -2.24 -2.64
N LYS A 46 -2.07 -2.52 -3.92
CA LYS A 46 -3.28 -3.26 -4.36
C LYS A 46 -3.35 -4.66 -3.72
N ARG A 47 -2.24 -5.37 -3.63
CA ARG A 47 -2.18 -6.68 -2.96
C ARG A 47 -2.45 -6.57 -1.46
N ALA A 48 -1.89 -5.57 -0.80
CA ALA A 48 -2.14 -5.32 0.62
C ALA A 48 -3.62 -4.99 0.89
N LEU A 49 -4.22 -4.12 0.08
CA LEU A 49 -5.65 -3.79 0.17
C LEU A 49 -6.53 -5.01 -0.05
N LYS A 50 -6.26 -5.84 -1.06
CA LYS A 50 -7.00 -7.09 -1.30
C LYS A 50 -6.89 -8.08 -0.13
N ASN A 51 -5.75 -8.09 0.57
CA ASN A 51 -5.61 -8.89 1.79
C ASN A 51 -6.41 -8.29 2.95
N LEU A 52 -6.43 -6.96 3.08
CA LEU A 52 -7.23 -6.25 4.08
C LEU A 52 -8.74 -6.41 3.84
N GLU A 53 -9.20 -6.46 2.59
CA GLU A 53 -10.61 -6.70 2.24
C GLU A 53 -11.17 -7.98 2.86
N LYS A 54 -10.33 -9.00 3.09
CA LYS A 54 -10.75 -10.23 3.79
C LYS A 54 -11.09 -9.99 5.26
N TYR A 55 -10.55 -8.94 5.85
CA TYR A 55 -10.74 -8.55 7.24
C TYR A 55 -11.75 -7.40 7.38
N PHE A 56 -11.92 -6.56 6.36
CA PHE A 56 -12.99 -5.57 6.31
C PHE A 56 -14.35 -6.27 6.23
N GLY A 57 -15.23 -6.00 7.20
CA GLY A 57 -16.55 -6.65 7.31
C GLY A 57 -16.51 -8.08 7.90
N ALA A 58 -15.34 -8.61 8.27
CA ALA A 58 -15.25 -9.87 9.02
C ALA A 58 -15.89 -9.74 10.42
N SER A 59 -15.89 -8.53 10.99
CA SER A 59 -16.77 -8.20 12.09
C SER A 59 -18.20 -8.02 11.56
N LYS A 60 -19.05 -9.02 11.78
CA LYS A 60 -20.51 -8.92 11.55
C LYS A 60 -21.21 -7.97 12.53
N VAL A 61 -20.47 -7.41 13.49
CA VAL A 61 -20.99 -6.56 14.55
C VAL A 61 -20.66 -5.11 14.21
N LYS A 62 -21.69 -4.27 14.11
CA LYS A 62 -21.52 -2.82 14.17
C LYS A 62 -21.23 -2.47 15.62
N THR A 63 -19.96 -2.41 15.98
CA THR A 63 -19.56 -1.95 17.31
C THR A 63 -19.51 -0.43 17.27
N THR A 64 -20.36 0.23 18.05
CA THR A 64 -20.33 1.69 18.22
C THR A 64 -19.14 2.09 19.09
N ASP A 65 -18.82 3.39 19.14
CA ASP A 65 -17.77 3.90 20.02
C ASP A 65 -18.07 3.61 21.51
N GLU A 66 -19.35 3.67 21.90
CA GLU A 66 -19.82 3.30 23.25
C GLU A 66 -19.60 1.81 23.56
N ASP A 67 -19.87 0.93 22.59
CA ASP A 67 -19.60 -0.51 22.75
C ASP A 67 -18.10 -0.79 22.87
N LEU A 68 -17.26 -0.07 22.11
CA LEU A 68 -15.81 -0.18 22.20
C LEU A 68 -15.29 0.28 23.57
N GLU A 69 -15.85 1.34 24.11
CA GLU A 69 -15.47 1.87 25.42
C GLU A 69 -15.83 0.89 26.54
N ARG A 70 -17.05 0.32 26.51
CA ARG A 70 -17.46 -0.75 27.44
C ARG A 70 -16.54 -1.97 27.36
N ILE A 71 -16.25 -2.45 26.15
CA ILE A 71 -15.36 -3.62 25.96
C ILE A 71 -13.95 -3.34 26.50
N ARG A 72 -13.41 -2.13 26.30
CA ARG A 72 -12.10 -1.74 26.84
C ARG A 72 -12.10 -1.76 28.36
N GLU A 73 -13.16 -1.27 28.99
CA GLU A 73 -13.27 -1.23 30.44
C GLU A 73 -13.40 -2.64 31.04
N GLU A 74 -14.24 -3.49 30.43
CA GLU A 74 -14.40 -4.91 30.82
C GLU A 74 -13.07 -5.67 30.71
N VAL A 75 -12.43 -5.62 29.54
CA VAL A 75 -11.13 -6.27 29.29
C VAL A 75 -10.04 -5.69 30.20
N GLY A 76 -10.04 -4.38 30.41
CA GLY A 76 -9.11 -3.70 31.33
C GLY A 76 -9.26 -4.17 32.77
N ASN A 77 -10.50 -4.34 33.24
CA ASN A 77 -10.80 -4.87 34.57
C ASN A 77 -10.44 -6.35 34.71
N GLU A 78 -10.63 -7.16 33.68
CA GLU A 78 -10.15 -8.55 33.64
C GLU A 78 -8.62 -8.62 33.74
N TYR A 79 -7.90 -7.77 33.00
CA TYR A 79 -6.44 -7.70 33.07
C TYR A 79 -5.94 -7.21 34.42
N LYS A 80 -6.60 -6.21 35.02
CA LYS A 80 -6.31 -5.75 36.40
C LYS A 80 -6.42 -6.90 37.40
N LYS A 81 -7.52 -7.67 37.34
CA LYS A 81 -7.71 -8.87 38.18
C LYS A 81 -6.65 -9.94 37.92
N LYS A 82 -6.32 -10.20 36.65
CA LYS A 82 -5.35 -11.23 36.24
C LYS A 82 -3.91 -10.90 36.66
N PHE A 83 -3.54 -9.62 36.63
CA PHE A 83 -2.19 -9.16 36.97
C PHE A 83 -2.08 -8.55 38.37
N GLY A 84 -3.14 -8.60 39.19
CA GLY A 84 -3.14 -8.12 40.57
C GLY A 84 -2.95 -6.61 40.70
N LEU A 85 -3.22 -5.85 39.65
CA LEU A 85 -3.13 -4.39 39.63
C LEU A 85 -4.47 -3.83 40.14
N LYS A 86 -4.45 -3.06 41.22
CA LYS A 86 -5.63 -2.36 41.75
C LYS A 86 -5.96 -1.14 40.90
#